data_AF-K2EDX8-F1
#
_entry.id   AF-K2EDX8-F1
#
_cell.length_a   1.000
_cell.length_b   1.000
_cell.length_c   1.000
_cell.angle_alpha   90.00
_cell.angle_beta   90.00
_cell.angle_gamma   90.00
#
_symmetry.space_group_name_H-M   'P 1'
#
loop_
_entity.id
_entity.type
_entity.pdbx_description
1 polymer ?
#
loop_
_entity_poly.entity_id
_entity_poly.type
_entity_poly.pdbx_seq_one_letter_code
_entity_poly.pdbx_strand_id
1 'polypeptide(L)'
;MVQRLCGICPVSHHIAASKAMDMIVGATLTPTAEKVRRLMHYGQILQSHALHFFHLCSPDLLFGFDSDVAKRNIVGIAAAYPDIARQGVLLRKYGQEVIRVTAGKRIHGTGSIPGGVNKNVSIEERNYLLLDIERTIAWSREAVDIARKLFERNLDLYNNFGTFKTHTLNLVRADGALDLYHGGLRARDMNGGTLFDHYDYSHYWDVIFEDVKP
;
A
#
# COMPACT_ATOMS: atom_id res chain seq x y z
N MET A 1 -8.91 -14.69 10.64
CA MET A 1 -10.09 -13.81 10.82
C MET A 1 -9.81 -12.36 10.43
N VAL A 2 -8.79 -11.70 11.01
CA VAL A 2 -8.54 -10.25 10.82
C VAL A 2 -8.46 -9.75 9.37
N GLN A 3 -8.09 -10.61 8.42
CA GLN A 3 -8.08 -10.24 6.99
C GLN A 3 -9.47 -9.84 6.47
N ARG A 4 -10.57 -10.26 7.13
CA ARG A 4 -11.95 -9.99 6.70
C ARG A 4 -12.46 -8.63 7.20
N LEU A 5 -11.63 -7.88 7.94
CA LEU A 5 -11.94 -6.50 8.34
C LEU A 5 -12.02 -5.56 7.13
N CYS A 6 -11.31 -5.88 6.03
CA CYS A 6 -11.33 -5.08 4.82
C CYS A 6 -11.04 -5.91 3.58
N GLY A 7 -11.76 -5.64 2.48
CA GLY A 7 -11.58 -6.30 1.18
C GLY A 7 -10.38 -5.77 0.36
N ILE A 8 -9.87 -4.59 0.67
CA ILE A 8 -8.76 -3.94 -0.05
C ILE A 8 -7.42 -4.15 0.66
N CYS A 9 -7.39 -4.07 2.00
CA CYS A 9 -6.18 -4.20 2.80
C CYS A 9 -5.93 -5.59 3.47
N PRO A 10 -6.45 -6.75 2.98
CA PRO A 10 -6.42 -7.99 3.76
C PRO A 10 -5.02 -8.56 3.98
N VAL A 11 -4.06 -8.33 3.09
CA VAL A 11 -2.67 -8.79 3.26
C VAL A 11 -1.99 -8.04 4.40
N SER A 12 -2.25 -6.73 4.55
CA SER A 12 -1.68 -5.94 5.65
C SER A 12 -2.14 -6.51 7.00
N HIS A 13 -3.45 -6.79 7.14
CA HIS A 13 -3.98 -7.49 8.30
C HIS A 13 -3.41 -8.90 8.46
N HIS A 14 -3.21 -9.64 7.36
CA HIS A 14 -2.64 -10.99 7.42
C HIS A 14 -1.24 -10.98 8.03
N ILE A 15 -0.36 -10.13 7.49
CA ILE A 15 1.03 -10.03 7.89
C ILE A 15 1.13 -9.46 9.31
N ALA A 16 0.33 -8.45 9.66
CA ALA A 16 0.30 -7.91 11.02
C ALA A 16 -0.05 -9.00 12.05
N ALA A 17 -1.09 -9.78 11.80
CA ALA A 17 -1.44 -10.90 12.68
C ALA A 17 -0.38 -12.00 12.69
N SER A 18 0.20 -12.35 11.54
CA SER A 18 1.28 -13.35 11.52
C SER A 18 2.51 -12.89 12.29
N LYS A 19 2.92 -11.62 12.19
CA LYS A 19 4.04 -11.06 12.96
C LYS A 19 3.76 -11.09 14.47
N ALA A 20 2.54 -10.76 14.89
CA ALA A 20 2.14 -10.89 16.29
C ALA A 20 2.20 -12.35 16.77
N MET A 21 1.72 -13.29 15.94
CA MET A 21 1.79 -14.72 16.26
C MET A 21 3.22 -15.26 16.27
N ASP A 22 4.11 -14.78 15.40
CA ASP A 22 5.53 -15.17 15.41
C ASP A 22 6.16 -14.85 16.77
N MET A 23 5.85 -13.68 17.35
CA MET A 23 6.32 -13.30 18.69
C MET A 23 5.78 -14.24 19.76
N ILE A 24 4.48 -14.58 19.70
CA ILE A 24 3.84 -15.48 20.68
C ILE A 24 4.48 -16.87 20.67
N VAL A 25 4.83 -17.39 19.50
CA VAL A 25 5.48 -18.72 19.38
C VAL A 25 7.01 -18.66 19.50
N GLY A 26 7.59 -17.47 19.74
CA GLY A 26 9.04 -17.28 19.85
C GLY A 26 9.81 -17.54 18.56
N ALA A 27 9.17 -17.42 17.40
CA ALA A 27 9.79 -17.75 16.12
C ALA A 27 10.60 -16.59 15.54
N THR A 28 11.75 -16.93 14.96
CA THR A 28 12.53 -16.03 14.10
C THR A 28 12.32 -16.43 12.64
N LEU A 29 11.95 -15.48 11.78
CA LEU A 29 11.74 -15.76 10.37
C LEU A 29 13.04 -16.17 9.68
N THR A 30 12.94 -17.15 8.78
CA THR A 30 14.01 -17.40 7.82
C THR A 30 14.09 -16.25 6.80
N PRO A 31 15.27 -15.99 6.20
CA PRO A 31 15.41 -14.96 5.16
C PRO A 31 14.44 -15.14 3.99
N THR A 32 14.12 -16.39 3.62
CA THR A 32 13.15 -16.70 2.57
C THR A 32 11.74 -16.30 3.00
N ALA A 33 11.30 -16.66 4.21
CA ALA A 33 9.97 -16.32 4.70
C ALA A 33 9.76 -14.81 4.78
N GLU A 34 10.76 -14.06 5.26
CA GLU A 34 10.70 -12.60 5.27
C GLU A 34 10.56 -12.02 3.86
N LYS A 35 11.38 -12.48 2.90
CA LYS A 35 11.30 -12.02 1.49
C LYS A 35 9.95 -12.32 0.86
N VAL A 36 9.36 -13.49 1.11
CA VAL A 36 8.03 -13.85 0.60
C VAL A 36 6.94 -12.96 1.20
N ARG A 37 6.97 -12.70 2.52
CA ARG A 37 6.02 -11.79 3.17
C ARG A 37 6.18 -10.34 2.70
N ARG A 38 7.42 -9.87 2.50
CA ARG A 38 7.70 -8.55 1.90
C ARG A 38 7.16 -8.45 0.47
N LEU A 39 7.41 -9.46 -0.37
CA LEU A 39 6.89 -9.50 -1.72
C LEU A 39 5.35 -9.47 -1.74
N MET A 40 4.71 -10.25 -0.86
CA MET A 40 3.26 -10.22 -0.65
C MET A 40 2.78 -8.81 -0.29
N HIS A 41 3.47 -8.14 0.63
CA HIS A 41 3.13 -6.78 1.07
C HIS A 41 3.35 -5.73 -0.02
N TYR A 42 4.40 -5.83 -0.82
CA TYR A 42 4.64 -4.89 -1.93
C TYR A 42 3.58 -5.06 -3.03
N GLY A 43 3.16 -6.29 -3.33
CA GLY A 43 2.01 -6.55 -4.21
C GLY A 43 0.72 -5.90 -3.67
N GLN A 44 0.52 -5.96 -2.35
CA GLN A 44 -0.60 -5.32 -1.66
C GLN A 44 -0.61 -3.80 -1.78
N ILE A 45 0.55 -3.15 -1.59
CA ILE A 45 0.67 -1.70 -1.70
C ILE A 45 0.41 -1.26 -3.15
N LEU A 46 1.01 -1.94 -4.12
CA LEU A 46 0.80 -1.64 -5.53
C LEU A 46 -0.67 -1.75 -5.93
N GLN A 47 -1.33 -2.88 -5.61
CA GLN A 47 -2.74 -3.05 -6.02
C GLN A 47 -3.68 -2.06 -5.32
N SER A 48 -3.41 -1.73 -4.05
CA SER A 48 -4.22 -0.80 -3.28
C SER A 48 -4.09 0.64 -3.81
N HIS A 49 -2.86 1.08 -4.07
CA HIS A 49 -2.62 2.41 -4.64
C HIS A 49 -3.13 2.53 -6.08
N ALA A 50 -2.97 1.48 -6.90
CA ALA A 50 -3.54 1.46 -8.25
C ALA A 50 -5.08 1.48 -8.22
N LEU A 51 -5.71 0.75 -7.29
CA LEU A 51 -7.15 0.81 -7.08
C LEU A 51 -7.58 2.23 -6.73
N HIS A 52 -7.00 2.81 -5.69
CA HIS A 52 -7.37 4.13 -5.20
C HIS A 52 -7.17 5.21 -6.26
N PHE A 53 -5.97 5.32 -6.83
CA PHE A 53 -5.67 6.36 -7.79
C PHE A 53 -6.52 6.24 -9.05
N PHE A 54 -6.54 5.08 -9.71
CA PHE A 54 -7.19 4.95 -11.01
C PHE A 54 -8.71 4.78 -10.93
N HIS A 55 -9.24 4.11 -9.90
CA HIS A 55 -10.67 3.81 -9.84
C HIS A 55 -11.46 4.80 -8.98
N LEU A 56 -10.82 5.42 -7.98
CA LEU A 56 -11.50 6.28 -7.02
C LEU A 56 -11.15 7.76 -7.19
N CYS A 57 -9.86 8.10 -7.30
CA CYS A 57 -9.45 9.51 -7.43
C CYS A 57 -9.48 10.05 -8.86
N SER A 58 -9.09 9.24 -9.84
CA SER A 58 -8.92 9.72 -11.22
C SER A 58 -10.17 10.34 -11.84
N PRO A 59 -11.42 9.88 -11.57
CA PRO A 59 -12.61 10.54 -12.10
C PRO A 59 -12.70 12.01 -11.69
N ASP A 60 -12.48 12.31 -10.41
CA ASP A 60 -12.50 13.68 -9.90
C ASP A 60 -11.37 14.52 -10.49
N LEU A 61 -10.15 13.96 -10.55
CA LEU A 61 -8.97 14.70 -11.00
C LEU A 61 -8.96 14.96 -12.52
N LEU A 62 -9.44 14.01 -13.34
CA LEU A 62 -9.40 14.11 -14.81
C LEU A 62 -10.58 14.85 -15.40
N PHE A 63 -11.77 14.74 -14.80
CA PHE A 63 -12.96 15.47 -15.25
C PHE A 63 -13.19 16.79 -14.51
N GLY A 64 -12.61 16.95 -13.32
CA GLY A 64 -12.83 18.09 -12.43
C GLY A 64 -13.92 17.82 -11.40
N PHE A 65 -13.82 18.50 -10.26
CA PHE A 65 -14.67 18.27 -9.08
C PHE A 65 -16.13 18.68 -9.28
N ASP A 66 -16.40 19.57 -10.25
CA ASP A 66 -17.75 20.01 -10.61
C ASP A 66 -18.32 19.26 -11.83
N SER A 67 -17.62 18.22 -12.31
CA SER A 67 -18.11 17.44 -13.46
C SER A 67 -19.36 16.63 -13.11
N ASP A 68 -20.16 16.38 -14.15
CA ASP A 68 -21.39 15.59 -14.09
C ASP A 68 -21.16 14.26 -13.37
N VAL A 69 -21.90 14.05 -12.27
CA VAL A 69 -21.82 12.86 -11.42
C VAL A 69 -22.04 11.57 -12.21
N ALA A 70 -22.88 11.61 -13.25
CA ALA A 70 -23.12 10.43 -14.10
C ALA A 70 -21.86 9.99 -14.87
N LYS A 71 -20.92 10.91 -15.13
CA LYS A 71 -19.65 10.64 -15.82
C LYS A 71 -18.47 10.47 -14.86
N ARG A 72 -18.56 11.03 -13.66
CA ARG A 72 -17.47 11.06 -12.66
C ARG A 72 -17.29 9.73 -11.92
N ASN A 73 -16.98 8.69 -12.69
CA ASN A 73 -16.75 7.33 -12.21
C ASN A 73 -15.83 6.56 -13.17
N ILE A 74 -15.46 5.34 -12.79
CA ILE A 74 -14.53 4.51 -13.58
C ILE A 74 -15.06 4.16 -14.98
N VAL A 75 -16.38 4.09 -15.18
CA VAL A 75 -16.97 3.82 -16.51
C VAL A 75 -16.77 5.03 -17.42
N GLY A 76 -16.96 6.24 -16.90
CA GLY A 76 -16.66 7.47 -17.64
C GLY A 76 -15.17 7.58 -17.99
N ILE A 77 -14.28 7.26 -17.03
CA ILE A 77 -12.84 7.20 -17.29
C ILE A 77 -12.50 6.19 -18.39
N ALA A 78 -13.10 5.00 -18.37
CA ALA A 78 -12.86 4.00 -19.41
C ALA A 78 -13.31 4.45 -20.81
N ALA A 79 -14.38 5.24 -20.90
CA ALA A 79 -14.88 5.78 -22.16
C ALA A 79 -14.02 6.94 -22.70
N ALA A 80 -13.61 7.87 -21.83
CA ALA A 80 -12.86 9.08 -22.23
C ALA A 80 -11.34 8.88 -22.28
N TYR A 81 -10.81 8.03 -21.39
CA TYR A 81 -9.38 7.77 -21.21
C TYR A 81 -9.09 6.26 -21.13
N PRO A 82 -9.39 5.50 -22.21
CA PRO A 82 -9.33 4.03 -22.19
C PRO A 82 -7.94 3.49 -21.82
N ASP A 83 -6.86 4.16 -22.24
CA ASP A 83 -5.50 3.73 -21.91
C ASP A 83 -5.17 3.90 -20.43
N ILE A 84 -5.59 5.02 -19.81
CA ILE A 84 -5.41 5.28 -18.38
C ILE A 84 -6.21 4.23 -17.57
N ALA A 85 -7.45 3.95 -17.97
CA ALA A 85 -8.28 2.94 -17.32
C ALA A 85 -7.63 1.55 -17.41
N ARG A 86 -7.17 1.17 -18.61
CA ARG A 86 -6.49 -0.12 -18.85
C ARG A 86 -5.21 -0.25 -18.03
N GLN A 87 -4.40 0.81 -17.96
CA GLN A 87 -3.20 0.86 -17.14
C GLN A 87 -3.52 0.63 -15.65
N GLY A 88 -4.53 1.31 -15.11
CA GLY A 88 -4.97 1.14 -13.73
C GLY A 88 -5.42 -0.30 -13.41
N VAL A 89 -6.22 -0.89 -14.29
CA VAL A 89 -6.68 -2.29 -14.15
C VAL A 89 -5.50 -3.26 -14.16
N LEU A 90 -4.52 -3.07 -15.05
CA LEU A 90 -3.40 -3.98 -15.20
C LEU A 90 -2.34 -3.82 -14.10
N LEU A 91 -2.09 -2.60 -13.60
CA LEU A 91 -1.26 -2.39 -12.41
C LEU A 91 -1.88 -3.08 -11.19
N ARG A 92 -3.20 -2.93 -11.00
CA ARG A 92 -3.92 -3.62 -9.94
C ARG A 92 -3.86 -5.14 -10.11
N LYS A 93 -4.02 -5.64 -11.33
CA LYS A 93 -3.89 -7.07 -11.65
C LYS A 93 -2.52 -7.60 -11.27
N TYR A 94 -1.44 -6.90 -11.62
CA TYR A 94 -0.08 -7.33 -11.30
C TYR A 94 0.12 -7.47 -9.79
N GLY A 95 -0.23 -6.44 -9.00
CA GLY A 95 -0.13 -6.52 -7.54
C GLY A 95 -0.97 -7.67 -6.95
N GLN A 96 -2.17 -7.92 -7.52
CA GLN A 96 -2.99 -9.07 -7.11
C GLN A 96 -2.39 -10.43 -7.50
N GLU A 97 -1.69 -10.53 -8.62
CA GLU A 97 -0.96 -11.74 -9.00
C GLU A 97 0.22 -12.02 -8.08
N VAL A 98 0.95 -10.99 -7.67
CA VAL A 98 2.00 -11.10 -6.65
C VAL A 98 1.42 -11.66 -5.34
N ILE A 99 0.26 -11.16 -4.90
CA ILE A 99 -0.44 -11.68 -3.72
C ILE A 99 -0.90 -13.13 -3.94
N ARG A 100 -1.46 -13.47 -5.11
CA ARG A 100 -1.88 -14.85 -5.40
C ARG A 100 -0.72 -15.83 -5.33
N VAL A 101 0.44 -15.48 -5.91
CA VAL A 101 1.64 -16.31 -5.90
C VAL A 101 2.15 -16.53 -4.48
N THR A 102 2.17 -15.48 -3.66
CA THR A 102 2.74 -15.53 -2.30
C THR A 102 1.76 -16.00 -1.23
N ALA A 103 0.45 -15.81 -1.42
CA ALA A 103 -0.59 -16.07 -0.43
C ALA A 103 -1.60 -17.16 -0.84
N GLY A 104 -1.50 -17.68 -2.07
CA GLY A 104 -2.39 -18.69 -2.65
C GLY A 104 -3.70 -18.13 -3.24
N LYS A 105 -4.17 -16.97 -2.77
CA LYS A 105 -5.37 -16.27 -3.28
C LYS A 105 -5.10 -14.78 -3.40
N ARG A 106 -5.73 -14.12 -4.37
CA ARG A 106 -5.67 -12.64 -4.53
C ARG A 106 -6.23 -11.91 -3.31
N ILE A 107 -7.33 -12.41 -2.77
CA ILE A 107 -8.02 -11.84 -1.61
C ILE A 107 -8.14 -12.92 -0.55
N HIS A 108 -7.78 -12.56 0.68
CA HIS A 108 -7.85 -13.42 1.86
C HIS A 108 -7.08 -14.76 1.74
N GLY A 109 -5.84 -14.70 1.26
CA GLY A 109 -4.92 -15.84 1.20
C GLY A 109 -4.46 -16.34 2.57
N THR A 110 -3.69 -17.43 2.57
CA THR A 110 -3.24 -18.15 3.78
C THR A 110 -1.72 -18.36 3.82
N GLY A 111 -0.96 -17.69 2.95
CA GLY A 111 0.47 -17.95 2.76
C GLY A 111 1.36 -17.60 3.95
N SER A 112 0.94 -16.67 4.82
CA SER A 112 1.71 -16.25 5.99
C SER A 112 1.22 -16.99 7.24
N ILE A 113 2.09 -17.76 7.87
CA ILE A 113 1.76 -18.59 9.05
C ILE A 113 2.71 -18.27 10.21
N PRO A 114 2.35 -18.55 11.47
CA PRO A 114 3.28 -18.39 12.59
C PRO A 114 4.60 -19.13 12.33
N GLY A 115 5.71 -18.42 12.45
CA GLY A 115 7.07 -18.89 12.17
C GLY A 115 7.53 -18.78 10.72
N GLY A 116 6.68 -18.36 9.78
CA GLY A 116 7.13 -18.22 8.39
C GLY A 116 6.04 -18.07 7.33
N VAL A 117 6.20 -18.86 6.29
CA VAL A 117 5.27 -18.98 5.16
C VAL A 117 5.04 -20.47 4.88
N ASN A 118 3.84 -20.82 4.42
CA ASN A 118 3.48 -22.22 4.17
C ASN A 118 3.94 -22.75 2.79
N LYS A 119 4.52 -21.88 1.97
CA LYS A 119 5.02 -22.18 0.63
C LYS A 119 6.11 -21.19 0.25
N ASN A 120 7.09 -21.65 -0.53
CA ASN A 120 8.03 -20.79 -1.23
C ASN A 120 7.42 -20.21 -2.53
N VAL A 121 8.14 -19.31 -3.19
CA VAL A 121 7.86 -18.89 -4.57
C VAL A 121 8.74 -19.73 -5.48
N SER A 122 8.14 -20.49 -6.40
CA SER A 122 8.92 -21.33 -7.31
C SER A 122 9.67 -20.48 -8.34
N ILE A 123 10.65 -21.08 -9.03
CA ILE A 123 11.38 -20.42 -10.11
C ILE A 123 10.43 -20.01 -11.23
N GLU A 124 9.47 -20.88 -11.56
CA GLU A 124 8.45 -20.66 -12.59
C GLU A 124 7.52 -19.51 -12.20
N GLU A 125 7.09 -19.45 -10.93
CA GLU A 125 6.25 -18.37 -10.43
C GLU A 125 6.98 -17.03 -10.39
N ARG A 126 8.25 -17.04 -9.97
CA ARG A 126 9.11 -15.86 -10.05
C ARG A 126 9.26 -15.40 -11.50
N ASN A 127 9.58 -16.30 -12.41
CA ASN A 127 9.77 -15.99 -13.82
C ASN A 127 8.47 -15.46 -14.44
N TYR A 128 7.31 -16.01 -14.06
CA TYR A 128 6.00 -15.51 -14.44
C TYR A 128 5.80 -14.04 -14.03
N LEU A 129 6.13 -13.67 -12.79
CA LEU A 129 6.04 -12.28 -12.32
C LEU A 129 7.06 -11.34 -12.99
N LEU A 130 8.22 -11.86 -13.39
CA LEU A 130 9.26 -11.09 -14.08
C LEU A 130 8.87 -10.71 -15.51
N LEU A 131 7.95 -11.42 -16.16
CA LEU A 131 7.50 -11.08 -17.53
C LEU A 131 6.92 -9.67 -17.63
N ASP A 132 6.25 -9.20 -16.56
CA ASP A 132 5.50 -7.96 -16.56
C ASP A 132 6.12 -6.85 -15.70
N ILE A 133 7.27 -7.09 -15.05
CA ILE A 133 7.81 -6.19 -14.03
C ILE A 133 8.26 -4.84 -14.61
N GLU A 134 9.00 -4.83 -15.73
CA GLU A 134 9.50 -3.60 -16.35
C GLU A 134 8.35 -2.69 -16.81
N ARG A 135 7.34 -3.29 -17.44
CA ARG A 135 6.11 -2.60 -17.82
C ARG A 135 5.37 -2.05 -16.59
N THR A 136 5.27 -2.84 -15.53
CA THR A 136 4.65 -2.41 -14.26
C THR A 136 5.37 -1.21 -13.66
N ILE A 137 6.70 -1.20 -13.68
CA ILE A 137 7.51 -0.08 -13.20
C ILE A 137 7.31 1.15 -14.09
N ALA A 138 7.36 1.00 -15.40
CA ALA A 138 7.14 2.09 -16.35
C ALA A 138 5.76 2.75 -16.13
N TRP A 139 4.70 1.95 -16.06
CA TRP A 139 3.35 2.45 -15.80
C TRP A 139 3.16 3.06 -14.42
N SER A 140 3.90 2.60 -13.41
CA SER A 140 3.89 3.24 -12.09
C SER A 140 4.53 4.64 -12.14
N ARG A 141 5.60 4.82 -12.93
CA ARG A 141 6.23 6.14 -13.15
C ARG A 141 5.33 7.08 -13.95
N GLU A 142 4.66 6.56 -14.97
CA GLU A 142 3.65 7.33 -15.72
C GLU A 142 2.48 7.78 -14.83
N ALA A 143 2.02 6.94 -13.90
CA ALA A 143 0.99 7.33 -12.94
C ALA A 143 1.42 8.53 -12.07
N VAL A 144 2.70 8.56 -11.66
CA VAL A 144 3.28 9.70 -10.94
C VAL A 144 3.32 10.94 -11.82
N ASP A 145 3.68 10.81 -13.10
CA ASP A 145 3.66 11.91 -14.06
C ASP A 145 2.25 12.47 -14.30
N ILE A 146 1.24 11.60 -14.41
CA ILE A 146 -0.17 11.99 -14.48
C ILE A 146 -0.56 12.79 -13.24
N ALA A 147 -0.26 12.27 -12.04
CA ALA A 147 -0.57 12.95 -10.78
C ALA A 147 0.10 14.34 -10.70
N ARG A 148 1.38 14.44 -11.09
CA ARG A 148 2.11 15.71 -11.16
C ARG A 148 1.43 16.70 -12.11
N LYS A 149 1.15 16.29 -13.34
CA LYS A 149 0.51 17.14 -14.35
C LYS A 149 -0.88 17.61 -13.91
N LEU A 150 -1.63 16.76 -13.21
CA LEU A 150 -2.94 17.12 -12.66
C LEU A 150 -2.82 18.16 -11.55
N PHE A 151 -1.84 17.99 -10.65
CA PHE A 151 -1.55 18.95 -9.59
C PHE A 151 -1.11 20.31 -10.16
N GLU A 152 -0.20 20.31 -11.12
CA GLU A 152 0.35 21.53 -11.75
C GLU A 152 -0.67 22.35 -12.53
N ARG A 153 -1.81 21.76 -12.95
CA ARG A 153 -2.89 22.48 -13.64
C ARG A 153 -3.65 23.46 -12.75
N ASN A 154 -3.66 23.26 -11.43
CA ASN A 154 -4.36 24.14 -10.50
C ASN A 154 -3.64 24.18 -9.15
N LEU A 155 -2.43 24.74 -9.17
CA LEU A 155 -1.58 24.85 -7.98
C LEU A 155 -2.28 25.57 -6.82
N ASP A 156 -3.04 26.63 -7.10
CA ASP A 156 -3.74 27.38 -6.07
C ASP A 156 -4.79 26.54 -5.36
N LEU A 157 -5.59 25.75 -6.08
CA LEU A 157 -6.52 24.82 -5.45
C LEU A 157 -5.77 23.77 -4.62
N TYR A 158 -4.83 23.06 -5.22
CA TYR A 158 -4.24 21.89 -4.58
C TYR A 158 -3.23 22.20 -3.46
N ASN A 159 -2.61 23.38 -3.45
CA ASN A 159 -1.78 23.83 -2.33
C ASN A 159 -2.61 24.22 -1.09
N ASN A 160 -3.88 24.59 -1.28
CA ASN A 160 -4.73 25.11 -0.22
C ASN A 160 -5.84 24.14 0.22
N PHE A 161 -6.18 23.15 -0.61
CA PHE A 161 -7.26 22.21 -0.33
C PHE A 161 -6.95 21.33 0.88
N GLY A 162 -7.66 21.57 2.00
CA GLY A 162 -7.55 20.75 3.20
C GLY A 162 -6.19 20.84 3.90
N THR A 163 -5.44 21.93 3.72
CA THR A 163 -4.11 22.11 4.31
C THR A 163 -4.20 22.44 5.80
N PHE A 164 -3.57 21.62 6.63
CA PHE A 164 -3.35 21.89 8.05
C PHE A 164 -2.04 21.23 8.51
N LYS A 165 -1.42 21.78 9.56
CA LYS A 165 -0.21 21.18 10.13
C LYS A 165 -0.59 20.01 11.05
N THR A 166 0.13 18.90 10.94
CA THR A 166 -0.13 17.69 11.73
C THR A 166 1.19 17.02 12.13
N HIS A 167 1.15 16.25 13.21
CA HIS A 167 2.18 15.27 13.51
C HIS A 167 2.19 14.16 12.45
N THR A 168 3.33 13.51 12.25
CA THR A 168 3.47 12.38 11.31
C THR A 168 4.04 11.17 12.04
N LEU A 169 3.61 9.96 11.67
CA LEU A 169 4.04 8.69 12.25
C LEU A 169 4.31 7.69 11.13
N ASN A 170 5.49 7.06 11.14
CA ASN A 170 5.89 6.09 10.10
C ASN A 170 6.74 4.97 10.70
N LEU A 171 6.83 3.85 9.97
CA LEU A 171 7.88 2.86 10.17
C LEU A 171 9.14 3.28 9.41
N VAL A 172 10.30 3.16 10.07
CA VAL A 172 11.61 3.44 9.49
C VAL A 172 12.59 2.28 9.74
N ARG A 173 13.33 1.92 8.70
CA ARG A 173 14.46 0.98 8.79
C ARG A 173 15.60 1.61 9.60
N ALA A 174 16.50 0.79 10.16
CA ALA A 174 17.63 1.22 11.01
C ALA A 174 18.49 2.37 10.46
N ASP A 175 18.55 2.56 9.13
CA ASP A 175 19.26 3.67 8.47
C ASP A 175 18.38 4.91 8.23
N GLY A 176 17.15 4.92 8.75
CA GLY A 176 16.16 5.98 8.58
C GLY A 176 15.34 5.91 7.29
N ALA A 177 15.57 4.94 6.41
CA ALA A 177 14.82 4.79 5.16
C ALA A 177 13.39 4.27 5.40
N LEU A 178 12.49 4.53 4.45
CA LEU A 178 11.13 3.96 4.44
C LEU A 178 11.17 2.43 4.39
N ASP A 179 10.44 1.77 5.28
CA ASP A 179 10.15 0.34 5.20
C ASP A 179 8.68 0.09 5.59
N LEU A 180 7.89 -0.43 4.64
CA LEU A 180 6.46 -0.69 4.83
C LEU A 180 6.18 -1.97 5.64
N TYR A 181 7.20 -2.83 5.84
CA TYR A 181 7.03 -4.14 6.45
C TYR A 181 7.56 -4.22 7.89
N HIS A 182 8.74 -3.66 8.16
CA HIS A 182 9.39 -3.77 9.47
C HIS A 182 10.37 -2.62 9.73
N GLY A 183 10.47 -2.18 10.98
CA GLY A 183 11.29 -1.05 11.38
C GLY A 183 10.86 -0.55 12.76
N GLY A 184 11.50 0.52 13.23
CA GLY A 184 11.06 1.25 14.41
C GLY A 184 10.03 2.32 14.04
N LEU A 185 9.17 2.71 14.98
CA LEU A 185 8.25 3.81 14.81
C LEU A 185 8.99 5.15 14.97
N ARG A 186 8.77 6.07 14.04
CA ARG A 186 9.25 7.45 14.12
C ARG A 186 8.05 8.39 14.07
N ALA A 187 7.91 9.24 15.08
CA ALA A 187 6.96 10.33 15.10
C ALA A 187 7.67 11.68 15.04
N ARG A 188 7.15 12.57 14.19
CA ARG A 188 7.60 13.97 14.12
C ARG A 188 6.47 14.91 14.46
N ASP A 189 6.80 15.99 15.15
CA ASP A 189 5.85 17.04 15.46
C ASP A 189 5.48 17.86 14.21
N MET A 190 4.52 18.78 14.37
CA MET A 190 3.98 19.58 13.28
C MET A 190 4.93 20.68 12.76
N ASN A 191 6.05 20.90 13.45
CA ASN A 191 7.13 21.82 13.11
C ASN A 191 8.38 21.08 12.61
N GLY A 192 8.33 19.75 12.51
CA GLY A 192 9.43 18.90 12.07
C GLY A 192 10.37 18.46 13.20
N GLY A 193 10.11 18.76 14.47
CA GLY A 193 10.82 18.16 15.60
C GLY A 193 10.57 16.64 15.68
N THR A 194 11.47 15.90 16.32
CA THR A 194 11.29 14.46 16.55
C THR A 194 10.61 14.26 17.91
N LEU A 195 9.44 13.62 17.92
CA LEU A 195 8.75 13.24 19.15
C LEU A 195 9.35 11.97 19.75
N PHE A 196 9.55 10.97 18.90
CA PHE A 196 10.35 9.77 19.19
C PHE A 196 10.88 9.18 17.90
N ASP A 197 11.96 8.41 18.01
CA ASP A 197 12.61 7.77 16.88
C ASP A 197 12.96 6.32 17.21
N HIS A 198 12.81 5.44 16.22
CA HIS A 198 13.03 4.00 16.35
C HIS A 198 12.31 3.34 17.55
N TYR A 199 11.13 3.86 17.93
CA TYR A 199 10.36 3.32 19.03
C TYR A 199 9.86 1.90 18.71
N ASP A 200 9.97 0.97 19.65
CA ASP A 200 9.54 -0.41 19.44
C ASP A 200 8.01 -0.46 19.33
N TYR A 201 7.51 -0.85 18.15
CA TYR A 201 6.07 -0.99 17.93
C TYR A 201 5.43 -2.06 18.82
N SER A 202 6.22 -2.96 19.43
CA SER A 202 5.70 -3.94 20.38
C SER A 202 5.19 -3.30 21.67
N HIS A 203 5.54 -2.03 21.93
CA HIS A 203 5.13 -1.23 23.08
C HIS A 203 4.37 0.05 22.68
N TYR A 204 3.69 0.04 21.51
CA TYR A 204 3.10 1.24 20.93
C TYR A 204 2.11 1.96 21.85
N TRP A 205 1.46 1.26 22.77
CA TRP A 205 0.49 1.80 23.72
C TRP A 205 1.09 2.78 24.73
N ASP A 206 2.41 2.81 24.90
CA ASP A 206 3.08 3.78 25.78
C ASP A 206 3.18 5.17 25.13
N VAL A 207 2.98 5.27 23.81
CA VAL A 207 3.15 6.51 23.03
C VAL A 207 1.98 6.82 22.09
N ILE A 208 1.04 5.90 21.90
CA ILE A 208 -0.19 6.08 21.10
C ILE A 208 -1.39 5.80 21.99
N PHE A 209 -2.21 6.84 22.19
CA PHE A 209 -3.40 6.80 23.02
C PHE A 209 -4.61 7.25 22.22
N GLU A 210 -5.78 6.69 22.52
CA GLU A 210 -7.06 7.20 22.05
C GLU A 210 -7.54 8.28 23.02
N ASP A 211 -7.90 9.44 22.48
CA ASP A 211 -8.47 10.55 23.24
C ASP A 211 -9.91 10.80 22.75
N VAL A 212 -10.86 10.91 23.67
CA VAL A 212 -12.25 11.23 23.36
C VAL A 212 -12.44 12.71 23.61
N LYS A 213 -12.56 13.48 22.52
CA LYS A 213 -12.89 14.90 22.63
C LYS A 213 -14.36 15.04 23.08
N PRO A 214 -14.66 15.88 24.09
CA PRO A 214 -16.03 16.15 24.54
C PRO A 214 -16.89 16.81 23.46
#